data_AF-A0AAV9RHM8-F1
#
_entry.id   AF-A0AAV9RHM8-F1
#
_cell.length_a   1.000
_cell.length_b   1.000
_cell.length_c   1.000
_cell.angle_alpha   90.00
_cell.angle_beta   90.00
_cell.angle_gamma   90.00
#
_symmetry.space_group_name_H-M   'P 1'
#
loop_
_entity.id
_entity.type
_entity.pdbx_description
1 polymer ?
#
loop_
_entity_poly.entity_id
_entity_poly.type
_entity_poly.pdbx_seq_one_letter_code
_entity_poly.pdbx_strand_id
1 'polypeptide(L)'
;MVTATTSTTDTDSLVGRIEVLVASIKRRSQRLYKDTDGNKAHPKIRCKIREEKGILTLAVEKYNRMVPDTEILCLEKILSDDTAWPWQQPHSDSVGLTIKRRAFDGIMAVR
;
A
#
# COMPACT_ATOMS: atom_id res chain seq x y z
N MET A 1 24.56 25.97 -5.67
CA MET A 1 23.34 25.64 -4.91
C MET A 1 22.86 24.27 -5.35
N VAL A 2 23.13 23.21 -4.58
CA VAL A 2 22.77 21.81 -4.93
C VAL A 2 22.32 21.11 -3.64
N THR A 3 21.02 21.10 -3.35
CA THR A 3 20.45 20.42 -2.16
C THR A 3 19.08 19.77 -2.41
N ALA A 4 18.63 19.63 -3.66
CA ALA A 4 17.27 19.14 -3.95
C ALA A 4 17.18 17.64 -4.30
N THR A 5 18.30 16.95 -4.59
CA THR A 5 18.25 15.61 -5.17
C THR A 5 18.14 14.47 -4.15
N THR A 6 18.63 14.66 -2.92
CA THR A 6 18.65 13.58 -1.90
C THR A 6 17.30 13.34 -1.24
N SER A 7 16.50 14.38 -1.05
CA SER A 7 15.18 14.26 -0.42
C SER A 7 14.21 13.44 -1.28
N THR A 8 14.22 13.63 -2.60
CA THR A 8 13.35 12.90 -3.53
C THR A 8 13.72 11.42 -3.62
N THR A 9 15.02 11.09 -3.67
CA THR A 9 15.46 9.68 -3.67
C THR A 9 15.11 8.97 -2.38
N ASP A 10 15.18 9.68 -1.24
CA ASP A 10 14.81 9.12 0.05
C ASP A 10 13.30 8.88 0.15
N THR A 11 12.48 9.78 -0.39
CA THR A 11 11.01 9.57 -0.47
C THR A 11 10.66 8.42 -1.41
N ASP A 12 11.31 8.30 -2.56
CA ASP A 12 11.05 7.22 -3.52
C ASP A 12 11.41 5.84 -2.92
N SER A 13 12.52 5.78 -2.18
CA SER A 13 12.91 4.56 -1.45
C SER A 13 11.89 4.17 -0.37
N LEU A 14 11.33 5.16 0.31
CA LEU A 14 10.32 4.97 1.35
C LEU A 14 8.99 4.50 0.76
N VAL A 15 8.58 5.11 -0.37
CA VAL A 15 7.40 4.72 -1.15
C VAL A 15 7.51 3.27 -1.61
N GLY A 16 8.63 2.89 -2.24
CA GLY A 16 8.84 1.50 -2.69
C GLY A 16 8.81 0.51 -1.53
N ARG A 17 9.36 0.89 -0.36
CA ARG A 17 9.29 0.07 0.85
C ARG A 17 7.86 -0.11 1.37
N ILE A 18 7.04 0.95 1.34
CA ILE A 18 5.63 0.90 1.73
C ILE A 18 4.85 -0.03 0.79
N GLU A 19 5.03 0.09 -0.52
CA GLU A 19 4.36 -0.76 -1.51
C GLU A 19 4.69 -2.25 -1.31
N VAL A 20 5.98 -2.58 -1.11
CA VAL A 20 6.43 -3.95 -0.86
C VAL A 20 5.82 -4.51 0.43
N LEU A 21 5.78 -3.72 1.51
CA LEU A 21 5.18 -4.14 2.79
C LEU A 21 3.69 -4.44 2.63
N VAL A 22 2.95 -3.59 1.91
CA VAL A 22 1.53 -3.79 1.67
C VAL A 22 1.27 -5.03 0.83
N ALA A 23 2.00 -5.20 -0.26
CA ALA A 23 1.91 -6.39 -1.10
C ALA A 23 2.22 -7.68 -0.29
N SER A 24 3.23 -7.63 0.57
CA SER A 24 3.61 -8.72 1.47
C SER A 24 2.51 -9.09 2.45
N ILE A 25 1.94 -8.09 3.13
CA ILE A 25 0.85 -8.27 4.11
C ILE A 25 -0.38 -8.86 3.43
N LYS A 26 -0.78 -8.32 2.27
CA LYS A 26 -1.92 -8.86 1.50
C LYS A 26 -1.68 -10.31 1.09
N ARG A 27 -0.49 -10.63 0.57
CA ARG A 27 -0.13 -12.00 0.16
C ARG A 27 -0.16 -12.98 1.34
N ARG A 28 0.38 -12.61 2.51
CA ARG A 28 0.33 -13.45 3.72
C ARG A 28 -1.09 -13.60 4.27
N SER A 29 -1.89 -12.52 4.23
CA SER A 29 -3.28 -12.55 4.68
C SER A 29 -4.12 -13.49 3.82
N GLN A 30 -3.87 -13.52 2.51
CA GLN A 30 -4.49 -14.49 1.61
C GLN A 30 -4.06 -15.93 1.94
N ARG A 31 -2.76 -16.19 2.14
CA ARG A 31 -2.25 -17.53 2.51
C ARG A 31 -2.86 -18.04 3.82
N LEU A 32 -3.02 -17.17 4.81
CA LEU A 32 -3.61 -17.51 6.12
C LEU A 32 -4.98 -18.21 6.02
N TYR A 33 -5.74 -17.99 4.93
CA TYR A 33 -7.07 -18.55 4.75
C TYR A 33 -7.22 -19.41 3.50
N LYS A 34 -6.19 -19.46 2.63
CA LYS A 34 -6.17 -20.32 1.44
C LYS A 34 -5.41 -21.62 1.66
N ASP A 35 -4.33 -21.58 2.44
CA ASP A 35 -3.52 -22.77 2.66
C ASP A 35 -4.24 -23.68 3.66
N THR A 36 -4.48 -24.93 3.28
CA THR A 36 -4.86 -26.03 4.20
C THR A 36 -3.66 -26.47 5.03
N ASP A 37 -2.75 -25.55 5.35
CA ASP A 37 -1.54 -25.83 6.11
C ASP A 37 -1.95 -26.14 7.55
N GLY A 38 -1.29 -27.09 8.19
CA GLY A 38 -1.66 -27.52 9.53
C GLY A 38 -1.73 -26.32 10.49
N ASN A 39 -2.72 -26.31 11.40
CA ASN A 39 -3.03 -25.23 12.36
C ASN A 39 -1.80 -24.60 13.07
N LYS A 40 -0.65 -25.31 13.13
CA LYS A 40 0.62 -24.81 13.67
C LYS A 40 1.30 -23.70 12.85
N ALA A 41 1.04 -23.58 11.55
CA ALA A 41 1.62 -22.54 10.69
C ALA A 41 0.87 -21.19 10.83
N HIS A 42 -0.44 -21.24 11.10
CA HIS A 42 -1.30 -20.06 11.23
C HIS A 42 -0.80 -19.03 12.26
N PRO A 43 -0.39 -19.42 13.49
CA PRO A 43 0.19 -18.50 14.46
C PRO A 43 1.43 -17.76 13.92
N LYS A 44 2.33 -18.45 13.21
CA LYS A 44 3.54 -17.84 12.65
C LYS A 44 3.20 -16.81 11.59
N ILE A 45 2.24 -17.12 10.71
CA ILE A 45 1.76 -16.19 9.69
C ILE A 45 1.12 -14.96 10.34
N ARG A 46 0.29 -15.15 11.37
CA ARG A 46 -0.32 -14.05 12.12
C ARG A 46 0.72 -13.16 12.81
N CYS A 47 1.74 -13.74 13.44
CA CYS A 47 2.85 -12.99 14.03
C CYS A 47 3.57 -12.16 12.98
N LYS A 48 3.89 -12.76 11.82
CA LYS A 48 4.55 -12.04 10.73
C LYS A 48 3.71 -10.90 10.17
N ILE A 49 2.39 -11.08 10.03
CA ILE A 49 1.47 -10.02 9.62
C ILE A 49 1.48 -8.87 10.64
N ARG A 50 1.50 -9.16 11.95
CA ARG A 50 1.56 -8.12 12.99
C ARG A 50 2.87 -7.34 12.95
N GLU A 51 4.00 -8.04 12.82
CA GLU A 51 5.32 -7.42 12.66
C GLU A 51 5.34 -6.48 11.45
N GLU A 52 4.88 -6.95 10.29
CA GLU A 52 4.87 -6.15 9.07
C GLU A 52 3.93 -4.96 9.14
N LYS A 53 2.76 -5.12 9.76
CA LYS A 53 1.86 -3.99 10.05
C LYS A 53 2.55 -2.94 10.93
N GLY A 54 3.29 -3.35 11.96
CA GLY A 54 4.05 -2.43 12.80
C GLY A 54 5.12 -1.65 12.02
N ILE A 55 5.88 -2.34 11.16
CA ILE A 55 6.89 -1.70 10.30
C ILE A 55 6.22 -0.73 9.31
N LEU A 56 5.08 -1.14 8.75
CA LEU A 56 4.31 -0.31 7.83
C LEU A 56 3.78 0.96 8.52
N THR A 57 3.28 0.87 9.76
CA THR A 57 2.85 2.04 10.53
C THR A 57 3.98 3.06 10.68
N LEU A 58 5.18 2.60 11.06
CA LEU A 58 6.34 3.48 11.20
C LEU A 58 6.77 4.11 9.87
N ALA A 59 6.71 3.34 8.78
CA ALA A 59 7.04 3.85 7.44
C ALA A 59 6.03 4.90 6.96
N VAL A 60 4.74 4.67 7.20
CA VAL A 60 3.65 5.61 6.87
C VAL A 60 3.75 6.87 7.72
N GLU A 61 4.00 6.77 9.02
CA GLU A 61 4.23 7.93 9.88
C GLU A 61 5.43 8.76 9.42
N LYS A 62 6.53 8.10 9.02
CA LYS A 62 7.70 8.78 8.44
C LYS A 62 7.32 9.50 7.14
N TYR A 63 6.57 8.85 6.26
CA TYR A 63 6.12 9.45 5.01
C TYR A 63 5.22 10.67 5.27
N ASN A 64 4.23 10.54 6.15
CA ASN A 64 3.30 11.64 6.49
C ASN A 64 4.03 12.85 7.11
N ARG A 65 5.15 12.63 7.82
CA ARG A 65 6.00 13.74 8.30
C ARG A 65 6.81 14.40 7.19
N MET A 66 7.27 13.63 6.19
CA MET A 66 8.09 14.12 5.08
C MET A 66 7.24 14.83 4.00
N VAL A 67 5.98 14.43 3.84
CA VAL A 67 5.06 14.96 2.83
C VAL A 67 3.75 15.42 3.51
N PRO A 68 3.77 16.55 4.24
CA PRO A 68 2.60 17.04 4.96
C PRO A 68 1.49 17.57 4.04
N ASP A 69 1.82 17.95 2.80
CA ASP A 69 0.89 18.58 1.86
C ASP A 69 -0.02 17.58 1.12
N THR A 70 0.20 16.27 1.30
CA THR A 70 -0.57 15.20 0.65
C THR A 70 -1.59 14.58 1.62
N GLU A 71 -2.68 14.01 1.09
CA GLU A 71 -3.69 13.30 1.89
C GLU A 71 -3.02 12.28 2.83
N ILE A 72 -3.33 12.38 4.13
CA ILE A 72 -2.72 11.56 5.18
C ILE A 72 -2.97 10.08 4.85
N LEU A 73 -1.89 9.32 4.73
CA LEU A 73 -1.99 7.90 4.52
C LEU A 73 -2.46 7.20 5.80
N CYS A 74 -3.63 6.57 5.72
CA CYS A 74 -4.18 5.74 6.79
C CYS A 74 -3.99 4.25 6.46
N LEU A 75 -3.55 3.48 7.46
CA LEU A 75 -3.27 2.05 7.32
C LEU A 75 -4.48 1.24 6.83
N GLU A 76 -5.68 1.57 7.30
CA GLU A 76 -6.93 0.89 6.92
C GLU A 76 -7.25 1.10 5.46
N LYS A 77 -7.13 2.34 4.99
CA LYS A 77 -7.31 2.70 3.58
C LYS A 77 -6.27 2.00 2.72
N ILE A 78 -5.00 2.00 3.13
CA ILE A 78 -3.90 1.39 2.37
C ILE A 78 -4.04 -0.13 2.21
N LEU A 79 -4.44 -0.83 3.27
CA LEU A 79 -4.58 -2.29 3.26
C LEU A 79 -5.87 -2.75 2.59
N SER A 80 -6.80 -1.84 2.28
CA SER A 80 -8.00 -2.15 1.51
C SER A 80 -7.65 -2.53 0.06
N ASP A 81 -8.52 -3.26 -0.63
CA ASP A 81 -8.25 -3.75 -1.98
C ASP A 81 -8.34 -2.66 -3.07
N ASP A 82 -8.93 -1.52 -2.74
CA ASP A 82 -9.21 -0.41 -3.66
C ASP A 82 -8.29 0.81 -3.43
N THR A 83 -7.05 0.56 -2.98
CA THR A 83 -6.10 1.64 -2.68
C THR A 83 -5.46 2.18 -3.96
N ALA A 84 -5.90 3.34 -4.40
CA ALA A 84 -5.11 4.20 -5.28
C ALA A 84 -4.12 5.01 -4.44
N TRP A 85 -2.83 4.86 -4.74
CA TRP A 85 -1.78 5.54 -4.00
C TRP A 85 -1.74 7.04 -4.35
N PRO A 86 -1.45 7.93 -3.40
CA PRO A 86 -1.38 9.37 -3.67
C PRO A 86 -0.31 9.71 -4.73
N TRP A 87 0.83 9.02 -4.73
CA TRP A 87 1.90 9.18 -5.71
C TRP A 87 1.62 8.52 -7.07
N GLN A 88 0.54 7.74 -7.20
CA GLN A 88 0.10 7.16 -8.48
C GLN A 88 -0.97 8.01 -9.17
N GLN A 89 -1.38 9.14 -8.57
CA GLN A 89 -2.33 10.04 -9.20
C GLN A 89 -1.65 10.81 -10.35
N PRO A 90 -2.22 10.79 -11.57
CA PRO A 90 -1.67 11.56 -12.68
C PRO A 90 -1.79 13.05 -12.36
N HIS A 91 -0.68 13.78 -12.51
CA HIS A 91 -0.72 15.23 -12.50
C HIS A 91 -1.56 15.72 -13.71
N SER A 92 -2.63 16.43 -13.36
CA SER A 92 -3.53 17.30 -14.14
C SER A 92 -4.48 16.78 -15.24
N ASP A 93 -4.18 15.85 -16.15
CA ASP A 93 -5.04 15.78 -17.39
C ASP A 93 -5.49 14.40 -17.89
N SER A 94 -5.37 13.32 -17.09
CA SER A 94 -5.89 12.01 -17.49
C SER A 94 -6.96 11.52 -16.52
N VAL A 95 -8.08 11.01 -17.06
CA VAL A 95 -9.15 10.34 -16.28
C VAL A 95 -8.47 9.36 -15.32
N GLY A 96 -8.57 9.66 -14.02
CA GLY A 96 -7.83 8.96 -12.97
C GLY A 96 -7.99 7.45 -13.07
N LEU A 97 -6.92 6.72 -12.76
CA LEU A 97 -6.88 5.25 -12.86
C LEU A 97 -8.05 4.59 -12.10
N THR A 98 -8.50 5.20 -11.00
CA THR A 98 -9.66 4.82 -10.20
C THR A 98 -10.97 4.88 -10.98
N ILE A 99 -11.19 5.93 -11.77
CA ILE A 99 -12.40 6.11 -12.58
C ILE A 99 -12.43 5.05 -13.70
N LYS A 100 -11.28 4.81 -14.35
CA LYS A 100 -11.15 3.75 -15.37
C LYS A 100 -11.37 2.37 -14.78
N ARG A 101 -10.81 2.09 -13.61
CA ARG A 101 -10.99 0.84 -12.86
C ARG A 101 -12.46 0.62 -12.51
N ARG A 102 -13.13 1.63 -11.95
CA ARG A 102 -14.56 1.56 -11.59
C ARG A 102 -15.45 1.32 -12.81
N ALA A 103 -15.15 1.96 -13.93
CA ALA A 103 -15.87 1.73 -15.19
C ALA A 103 -15.66 0.29 -15.71
N PHE A 104 -14.42 -0.21 -15.67
CA PHE A 104 -14.11 -1.59 -16.06
C PHE A 104 -14.79 -2.62 -15.17
N ASP A 105 -14.69 -2.45 -13.84
CA ASP A 105 -15.30 -3.36 -12.88
C ASP A 105 -16.84 -3.35 -13.01
N GLY A 106 -17.43 -2.19 -13.33
CA GLY A 106 -18.86 -2.07 -13.65
C GLY A 106 -19.27 -2.84 -14.91
N ILE A 107 -18.46 -2.79 -15.98
CA ILE A 107 -18.73 -3.56 -17.22
C ILE A 107 -18.56 -5.06 -16.97
N MET A 108 -17.52 -5.46 -16.24
CA MET A 108 -17.21 -6.88 -15.97
C MET A 108 -18.12 -7.52 -14.90
N ALA A 109 -18.78 -6.73 -14.06
CA ALA A 109 -19.72 -7.20 -13.05
C ALA A 109 -21.10 -7.58 -13.64
N VAL A 110 -21.40 -7.17 -14.88
CA VAL A 110 -22.63 -7.59 -15.58
C VAL A 110 -22.37 -8.93 -16.25
N ARG A 111 -22.99 -9.97 -15.70
CA ARG A 111 -23.12 -11.31 -16.28
C ARG A 111 -24.58 -11.62 -16.53
#